data_AF-A0A497RPY7-F1
#
_entry.id   AF-A0A497RPY7-F1
#
_cell.length_a   1.000
_cell.length_b   1.000
_cell.length_c   1.000
_cell.angle_alpha   90.00
_cell.angle_beta   90.00
_cell.angle_gamma   90.00
#
_symmetry.space_group_name_H-M   'P 1'
#
loop_
_entity.id
_entity.type
_entity.pdbx_description
1 polymer ?
#
loop_
_entity_poly.entity_id
_entity_poly.type
_entity_poly.pdbx_seq_one_letter_code
_entity_poly.pdbx_strand_id
1 'polypeptide(L)'
;MDDFERFWMEREREELEIEPEKLRKVLSKILKEFNLELKSIEETEEKDLVATCLDKLGREVTSLIRIRADTEGIERDDVEDFYEDMVEKRAVAAIFITTSYFFKDAKDFVEGLPIRLVDRTQLSEIIAEIEAIKVEKAFVSGMNDSQVVKYFQKKTKGRVLGRFGMPENIEEIDRRYLPMGFFSLKKIEENVERRKFAYIDLSSGDLFYIDEGRIKKDDIIKNILNLPPESREHLMDLIEHGELPHEHIDGKYLLILKKRGLLGEYEEGRGGGILSTMVNGIMSLVMIIIDTAGEFIGIPRSEHVPKGGTAQPKRVKARVNIPIFDQAYNLENFMEVSNASEEFDPDPMKYKPEEVEDILRKITGYEVKFENMVYFPYYLCKYSGPRGERYRRLYSVKFKEFFPRPGTYNVLYHIIDKFPELPYLILAALYIHFNISETEKLMHVFSSSFLFLIICVFTGTLLKAIFKTERVTPYYGVSVFRYGFPSMHSLASIGAIGFVYFIEPMGPLLSLVLVPIGLLYVYSRIKIGAHSVTDVIGGAIIGLIMGIISGMHLLKIHLPYPLELISTTLFVIMLFIFIIIRIKYIH
;
A
#
# COMPACT_ATOMS: atom_id res chain seq x y z
N MET A 1 -55.19 49.36 -14.84
CA MET A 1 -53.99 48.53 -14.71
C MET A 1 -53.06 49.02 -15.79
N ASP A 2 -52.14 49.90 -15.40
CA ASP A 2 -51.30 50.69 -16.30
C ASP A 2 -50.21 49.81 -16.94
N ASP A 3 -49.82 50.11 -18.18
CA ASP A 3 -48.73 49.43 -18.89
C ASP A 3 -47.38 49.51 -18.12
N PHE A 4 -47.27 50.39 -17.12
CA PHE A 4 -46.14 50.50 -16.20
C PHE A 4 -46.10 49.40 -15.13
N GLU A 5 -47.27 48.91 -14.66
CA GLU A 5 -47.34 47.73 -13.76
C GLU A 5 -47.08 46.45 -14.54
N ARG A 6 -47.51 46.40 -15.81
CA ARG A 6 -47.24 45.26 -16.70
C ARG A 6 -45.74 45.17 -17.07
N PHE A 7 -45.07 46.30 -17.25
CA PHE A 7 -43.62 46.39 -17.51
C PHE A 7 -42.74 45.95 -16.32
N TRP A 8 -43.20 46.13 -15.07
CA TRP A 8 -42.50 45.63 -13.88
C TRP A 8 -42.85 44.18 -13.55
N MET A 9 -44.08 43.74 -13.79
CA MET A 9 -44.49 42.33 -13.61
C MET A 9 -43.87 41.38 -14.65
N GLU A 10 -43.51 41.86 -15.85
CA GLU A 10 -42.85 41.05 -16.90
C GLU A 10 -41.33 40.89 -16.69
N ARG A 11 -40.75 41.50 -15.65
CA ARG A 11 -39.30 41.45 -15.38
C ARG A 11 -38.89 40.51 -14.25
N GLU A 12 -39.85 39.82 -13.63
CA GLU A 12 -39.59 38.77 -12.65
C GLU A 12 -39.45 37.40 -13.32
N ARG A 13 -38.37 36.70 -12.95
CA ARG A 13 -38.06 35.29 -13.20
C ARG A 13 -37.42 34.98 -14.56
N GLU A 14 -36.14 35.30 -14.71
CA GLU A 14 -35.25 34.49 -15.55
C GLU A 14 -35.16 33.11 -14.88
N GLU A 15 -35.70 32.05 -15.47
CA GLU A 15 -35.66 30.71 -14.89
C GLU A 15 -34.20 30.23 -14.70
N LEU A 16 -33.92 29.66 -13.53
CA LEU A 16 -32.74 28.81 -13.34
C LEU A 16 -32.97 27.55 -14.18
N GLU A 17 -32.58 27.56 -15.46
CA GLU A 17 -32.63 26.39 -16.35
C GLU A 17 -31.59 25.34 -15.90
N ILE A 18 -31.83 24.69 -14.75
CA ILE A 18 -31.11 23.48 -14.36
C ILE A 18 -31.81 22.31 -15.05
N GLU A 19 -31.09 21.57 -15.89
CA GLU A 19 -31.61 20.34 -16.49
C GLU A 19 -32.21 19.40 -15.43
N PRO A 20 -33.40 18.79 -15.66
CA PRO A 20 -34.10 17.99 -14.66
C PRO A 20 -33.27 16.87 -14.02
N GLU A 21 -32.38 16.23 -14.80
CA GLU A 21 -31.46 15.20 -14.28
C GLU A 21 -30.39 15.78 -13.34
N LYS A 22 -29.85 16.96 -13.65
CA LYS A 22 -28.88 17.65 -12.80
C LYS A 22 -29.54 18.11 -11.50
N LEU A 23 -30.75 18.65 -11.60
CA LEU A 23 -31.53 19.07 -10.43
C LEU A 23 -31.78 17.89 -9.50
N ARG A 24 -32.18 16.73 -10.03
CA ARG A 24 -32.38 15.50 -9.24
C ARG A 24 -31.11 15.08 -8.48
N LYS A 25 -29.93 15.20 -9.10
CA LYS A 25 -28.63 14.89 -8.45
C LYS A 25 -28.28 15.87 -7.35
N VAL A 26 -28.46 17.17 -7.60
CA VAL A 26 -28.26 18.24 -6.60
C VAL A 26 -29.17 18.01 -5.39
N LEU A 27 -30.46 17.78 -5.62
CA LEU A 27 -31.44 17.54 -4.57
C LEU A 27 -31.16 16.25 -3.80
N SER A 28 -30.82 15.15 -4.47
CA SER A 28 -30.45 13.89 -3.81
C SER A 28 -29.28 14.09 -2.84
N LYS A 29 -28.29 14.89 -3.20
CA LYS A 29 -27.15 15.20 -2.33
C LYS A 29 -27.55 16.05 -1.13
N ILE A 30 -28.37 17.09 -1.32
CA ILE A 30 -28.82 17.96 -0.23
C ILE A 30 -29.76 17.21 0.72
N LEU A 31 -30.68 16.40 0.20
CA LEU A 31 -31.64 15.62 0.99
C LEU A 31 -30.95 14.58 1.89
N LYS A 32 -29.76 14.08 1.49
CA LYS A 32 -28.92 13.25 2.37
C LYS A 32 -28.50 13.97 3.65
N GLU A 33 -28.35 15.31 3.66
CA GLU A 33 -28.08 16.09 4.88
C GLU A 33 -29.21 15.95 5.91
N PHE A 34 -30.45 15.75 5.43
CA PHE A 34 -31.64 15.51 6.23
C PHE A 34 -31.95 14.03 6.47
N ASN A 35 -31.08 13.13 6.01
CA ASN A 35 -31.30 11.68 6.04
C ASN A 35 -32.51 11.20 5.22
N LEU A 36 -32.76 11.84 4.09
CA LEU A 36 -33.87 11.55 3.18
C LEU A 36 -33.33 11.05 1.84
N GLU A 37 -33.97 10.02 1.29
CA GLU A 37 -33.67 9.49 -0.05
C GLU A 37 -34.75 9.95 -1.05
N LEU A 38 -34.34 10.54 -2.17
CA LEU A 38 -35.26 11.12 -3.14
C LEU A 38 -35.93 10.05 -4.03
N LYS A 39 -37.26 9.94 -3.97
CA LYS A 39 -38.06 9.00 -4.78
C LYS A 39 -38.61 9.65 -6.05
N SER A 40 -39.36 10.74 -5.91
CA SER A 40 -39.97 11.50 -7.00
C SER A 40 -40.03 12.99 -6.68
N ILE A 41 -40.20 13.81 -7.71
CA ILE A 41 -40.38 15.26 -7.62
C ILE A 41 -41.64 15.58 -8.43
N GLU A 42 -42.53 16.38 -7.85
CA GLU A 42 -43.73 16.90 -8.50
C GLU A 42 -43.74 18.42 -8.38
N GLU A 43 -44.19 19.12 -9.42
CA GLU A 43 -44.31 20.58 -9.40
C GLU A 43 -45.72 20.98 -8.94
N THR A 44 -45.81 21.95 -8.06
CA THR A 44 -47.06 22.49 -7.51
C THR A 44 -47.58 23.67 -8.33
N GLU A 45 -48.84 24.05 -8.12
CA GLU A 45 -49.47 25.21 -8.80
C GLU A 45 -48.74 26.55 -8.52
N GLU A 46 -47.98 26.62 -7.43
CA GLU A 46 -47.17 27.79 -7.01
C GLU A 46 -45.74 27.78 -7.58
N LYS A 47 -45.41 26.84 -8.48
CA LYS A 47 -44.07 26.59 -9.03
C LYS A 47 -43.01 26.14 -8.00
N ASP A 48 -43.43 25.76 -6.80
CA ASP A 48 -42.57 25.01 -5.88
C ASP A 48 -42.54 23.54 -6.27
N LEU A 49 -41.43 22.88 -5.97
CA LEU A 49 -41.24 21.45 -6.15
C LEU A 49 -41.51 20.72 -4.83
N VAL A 50 -42.31 19.68 -4.88
CA VAL A 50 -42.55 18.77 -3.77
C VAL A 50 -41.81 17.47 -4.06
N ALA A 51 -40.82 17.16 -3.23
CA ALA A 51 -40.10 15.90 -3.29
C ALA A 51 -40.73 14.88 -2.36
N THR A 52 -41.14 13.74 -2.92
CA THR A 52 -41.45 12.55 -2.12
C THR A 52 -40.14 11.85 -1.82
N CYS A 53 -39.85 11.70 -0.53
CA CYS A 53 -38.64 11.10 -0.03
C CYS A 53 -38.94 9.87 0.84
N LEU A 54 -37.99 8.96 0.95
CA LEU A 54 -38.01 7.91 1.94
C LEU A 54 -37.18 8.34 3.14
N ASP A 55 -37.76 8.23 4.34
CA ASP A 55 -37.01 8.35 5.57
C ASP A 55 -36.19 7.07 5.83
N LYS A 56 -35.33 7.09 6.85
CA LYS A 56 -34.48 5.96 7.25
C LYS A 56 -35.23 4.67 7.61
N LEU A 57 -36.55 4.72 7.79
CA LEU A 57 -37.40 3.56 8.09
C LEU A 57 -38.20 3.10 6.88
N GLY A 58 -37.95 3.69 5.69
CA GLY A 58 -38.67 3.40 4.45
C GLY A 58 -40.07 4.00 4.39
N ARG A 59 -40.40 4.99 5.24
CA ARG A 59 -41.67 5.70 5.19
C ARG A 59 -41.59 6.85 4.21
N GLU A 60 -42.66 7.05 3.45
CA GLU A 60 -42.77 8.18 2.55
C GLU A 60 -43.03 9.46 3.34
N VAL A 61 -42.17 10.44 3.14
CA VAL A 61 -42.23 11.77 3.73
C VAL A 61 -42.02 12.82 2.65
N THR A 62 -42.54 14.01 2.88
CA THR A 62 -42.52 15.09 1.89
C THR A 62 -41.44 16.11 2.25
N SER A 63 -40.70 16.59 1.24
CA SER A 63 -39.82 17.76 1.37
C SER A 63 -40.24 18.84 0.40
N LEU A 64 -40.21 20.10 0.83
CA LEU A 64 -40.55 21.26 0.01
C LEU A 64 -39.28 21.86 -0.60
N ILE A 65 -39.30 22.17 -1.88
CA ILE A 65 -38.16 22.74 -2.59
C ILE A 65 -38.62 23.99 -3.33
N ARG A 66 -38.01 25.13 -3.03
CA ARG A 66 -38.22 26.38 -3.74
C ARG A 66 -36.97 26.73 -4.52
N ILE A 67 -37.15 27.01 -5.80
CA ILE A 67 -36.07 27.45 -6.68
C ILE A 67 -36.46 28.83 -7.20
N ARG A 68 -35.66 29.84 -6.85
CA ARG A 68 -35.91 31.21 -7.26
C ARG A 68 -34.66 31.79 -7.89
N ALA A 69 -34.80 32.28 -9.11
CA ALA A 69 -33.70 32.91 -9.81
C ALA A 69 -33.85 34.42 -9.71
N ASP A 70 -33.09 34.98 -8.76
CA ASP A 70 -33.06 36.42 -8.50
C ASP A 70 -31.68 36.99 -8.75
N THR A 71 -31.64 38.31 -8.92
CA THR A 71 -30.42 39.11 -8.98
C THR A 71 -30.15 39.90 -7.69
N GLU A 72 -31.17 40.05 -6.85
CA GLU A 72 -31.12 40.72 -5.55
C GLU A 72 -30.99 39.68 -4.42
N GLY A 73 -30.54 40.11 -3.23
CA GLY A 73 -30.37 39.20 -2.10
C GLY A 73 -31.73 38.79 -1.52
N ILE A 74 -31.87 37.53 -1.09
CA ILE A 74 -33.10 37.04 -0.47
C ILE A 74 -33.14 37.51 0.99
N GLU A 75 -34.22 38.20 1.35
CA GLU A 75 -34.44 38.76 2.68
C GLU A 75 -35.06 37.74 3.63
N ARG A 76 -35.16 38.10 4.91
CA ARG A 76 -35.74 37.23 5.93
C ARG A 76 -37.21 36.93 5.67
N ASP A 77 -37.99 37.92 5.25
CA ASP A 77 -39.43 37.79 5.01
C ASP A 77 -39.72 36.69 3.97
N ASP A 78 -38.93 36.62 2.88
CA ASP A 78 -39.04 35.55 1.87
C ASP A 78 -38.80 34.13 2.44
N VAL A 79 -37.92 34.02 3.44
CA VAL A 79 -37.59 32.74 4.10
C VAL A 79 -38.61 32.39 5.18
N GLU A 80 -39.23 33.38 5.81
CA GLU A 80 -40.36 33.19 6.72
C GLU A 80 -41.58 32.66 5.95
N ASP A 81 -41.92 33.27 4.81
CA ASP A 81 -42.98 32.79 3.91
C ASP A 81 -42.71 31.32 3.49
N PHE A 82 -41.48 31.01 3.10
CA PHE A 82 -41.09 29.64 2.74
C PHE A 82 -41.22 28.65 3.91
N TYR A 83 -40.99 29.09 5.14
CA TYR A 83 -41.21 28.26 6.33
C TYR A 83 -42.69 28.03 6.61
N GLU A 84 -43.54 29.05 6.43
CA GLU A 84 -45.00 28.90 6.54
C GLU A 84 -45.52 27.87 5.54
N ASP A 85 -45.06 27.92 4.29
CA ASP A 85 -45.40 26.95 3.24
C ASP A 85 -44.97 25.52 3.59
N MET A 86 -43.77 25.38 4.18
CA MET A 86 -43.27 24.07 4.65
C MET A 86 -44.20 23.48 5.71
N VAL A 87 -44.68 24.31 6.65
CA VAL A 87 -45.58 23.90 7.73
C VAL A 87 -46.95 23.54 7.18
N GLU A 88 -47.50 24.34 6.25
CA GLU A 88 -48.78 24.07 5.61
C GLU A 88 -48.77 22.74 4.84
N LYS A 89 -47.71 22.51 4.05
CA LYS A 89 -47.52 21.30 3.24
C LYS A 89 -47.05 20.09 4.07
N ARG A 90 -46.90 20.24 5.40
CA ARG A 90 -46.41 19.20 6.34
C ARG A 90 -45.10 18.55 5.89
N ALA A 91 -44.23 19.32 5.25
CA ALA A 91 -42.94 18.85 4.80
C ALA A 91 -42.00 18.64 6.00
N VAL A 92 -41.17 17.60 5.95
CA VAL A 92 -40.22 17.24 7.03
C VAL A 92 -38.90 18.03 6.89
N ALA A 93 -38.57 18.43 5.66
CA ALA A 93 -37.43 19.28 5.36
C ALA A 93 -37.79 20.25 4.21
N ALA A 94 -37.10 21.38 4.15
CA ALA A 94 -37.25 22.33 3.05
C ALA A 94 -35.90 22.76 2.47
N ILE A 95 -35.84 23.00 1.16
CA ILE A 95 -34.64 23.42 0.44
C ILE A 95 -34.97 24.66 -0.38
N PHE A 96 -34.27 25.76 -0.13
CA PHE A 96 -34.40 27.00 -0.92
C PHE A 96 -33.13 27.22 -1.73
N ILE A 97 -33.22 27.12 -3.05
CA ILE A 97 -32.11 27.32 -3.99
C ILE A 97 -32.27 28.67 -4.68
N THR A 98 -31.20 29.47 -4.73
CA THR A 98 -31.17 30.74 -5.48
C THR A 98 -29.86 30.95 -6.25
N THR A 99 -29.94 31.67 -7.38
CA THR A 99 -28.78 32.21 -8.12
C THR A 99 -28.14 33.44 -7.48
N SER A 100 -28.74 33.97 -6.42
CA SER A 100 -28.23 35.13 -5.70
C SER A 100 -27.55 34.68 -4.40
N TYR A 101 -27.73 35.46 -3.33
CA TYR A 101 -27.25 35.20 -1.99
C TYR A 101 -28.39 35.44 -0.97
N PHE A 102 -28.28 34.83 0.20
CA PHE A 102 -29.16 35.10 1.33
C PHE A 102 -28.51 36.12 2.26
N PHE A 103 -29.29 37.10 2.74
CA PHE A 103 -28.84 38.02 3.77
C PHE A 103 -28.58 37.30 5.10
N LYS A 104 -27.81 37.95 5.97
CA LYS A 104 -27.34 37.32 7.23
C LYS A 104 -28.51 37.00 8.17
N ASP A 105 -29.45 37.91 8.29
CA ASP A 105 -30.69 37.74 9.05
C ASP A 105 -31.53 36.54 8.57
N ALA A 106 -31.63 36.32 7.25
CA ALA A 106 -32.28 35.14 6.68
C ALA A 106 -31.53 33.84 7.04
N LYS A 107 -30.19 33.85 7.03
CA LYS A 107 -29.35 32.71 7.45
C LYS A 107 -29.46 32.44 8.97
N ASP A 108 -29.50 33.49 9.78
CA ASP A 108 -29.64 33.39 11.23
C ASP A 108 -31.05 32.86 11.61
N PHE A 109 -32.10 33.19 10.84
CA PHE A 109 -33.47 32.71 11.08
C PHE A 109 -33.60 31.19 10.93
N VAL A 110 -32.94 30.59 9.93
CA VAL A 110 -33.02 29.13 9.70
C VAL A 110 -32.17 28.30 10.65
N GLU A 111 -31.40 28.92 11.55
CA GLU A 111 -30.52 28.22 12.48
C GLU A 111 -31.35 27.36 13.46
N GLY A 112 -31.30 26.03 13.27
CA GLY A 112 -32.08 25.06 14.05
C GLY A 112 -33.41 24.63 13.41
N LEU A 113 -33.79 25.19 12.26
CA LEU A 113 -34.91 24.72 11.44
C LEU A 113 -34.44 23.67 10.42
N PRO A 114 -35.29 22.73 9.98
CA PRO A 114 -34.95 21.75 8.95
C PRO A 114 -35.00 22.35 7.53
N ILE A 115 -34.40 23.54 7.35
CA ILE A 115 -34.37 24.30 6.10
C ILE A 115 -32.92 24.42 5.63
N ARG A 116 -32.66 24.09 4.36
CA ARG A 116 -31.37 24.30 3.71
C ARG A 116 -31.44 25.42 2.69
N LEU A 117 -30.73 26.52 2.95
CA LEU A 117 -30.57 27.63 2.02
C LEU A 117 -29.33 27.42 1.14
N VAL A 118 -29.47 27.36 -0.18
CA VAL A 118 -28.38 27.12 -1.14
C VAL A 118 -28.23 28.33 -2.07
N ASP A 119 -27.15 29.09 -1.88
CA ASP A 119 -26.82 30.25 -2.72
C ASP A 119 -26.01 29.87 -3.97
N ARG A 120 -25.73 30.86 -4.84
CA ARG A 120 -24.98 30.66 -6.08
C ARG A 120 -23.63 29.97 -5.88
N THR A 121 -22.90 30.34 -4.84
CA THR A 121 -21.56 29.83 -4.58
C THR A 121 -21.66 28.36 -4.19
N GLN A 122 -22.55 28.05 -3.26
CA GLN A 122 -22.80 26.69 -2.81
C GLN A 122 -23.36 25.79 -3.93
N LEU A 123 -24.28 26.32 -4.75
CA LEU A 123 -24.81 25.60 -5.90
C LEU A 123 -23.71 25.26 -6.92
N SER A 124 -22.82 26.21 -7.19
CA SER A 124 -21.69 26.02 -8.12
C SER A 124 -20.70 24.97 -7.61
N GLU A 125 -20.41 24.95 -6.31
CA GLU A 125 -19.57 23.92 -5.67
C GLU A 125 -20.21 22.53 -5.76
N ILE A 126 -21.51 22.43 -5.47
CA ILE A 126 -22.26 21.17 -5.54
C ILE A 126 -22.27 20.63 -6.98
N ILE A 127 -22.54 21.49 -7.97
CA ILE A 127 -22.55 21.11 -9.39
C ILE A 127 -21.15 20.69 -9.85
N ALA A 128 -20.11 21.45 -9.51
CA ALA A 128 -18.74 21.11 -9.86
C ALA A 128 -18.31 19.75 -9.28
N GLU A 129 -18.74 19.41 -8.06
CA GLU A 129 -18.50 18.09 -7.46
C GLU A 129 -19.26 16.96 -8.16
N ILE A 130 -20.45 17.23 -8.70
CA ILE A 130 -21.26 16.26 -9.46
C ILE A 130 -20.68 16.04 -10.87
N GLU A 131 -20.15 17.11 -11.49
CA GLU A 131 -19.61 17.09 -12.85
C GLU A 131 -18.13 16.67 -12.92
N ALA A 132 -17.41 16.73 -11.80
CA ALA A 132 -16.00 16.35 -11.75
C ALA A 132 -15.83 14.81 -11.72
N ILE A 133 -15.37 14.29 -12.86
CA ILE A 133 -14.77 12.95 -13.08
C ILE A 133 -15.78 11.84 -13.42
N LYS A 134 -15.96 11.61 -14.73
CA LYS A 134 -16.63 10.42 -15.25
C LYS A 134 -15.81 9.17 -14.90
N VAL A 135 -16.36 8.29 -14.06
CA VAL A 135 -15.72 7.03 -13.68
C VAL A 135 -16.13 5.94 -14.66
N GLU A 136 -15.15 5.40 -15.39
CA GLU A 136 -15.42 4.35 -16.38
C GLU A 136 -15.18 2.95 -15.82
N LYS A 137 -14.34 2.81 -14.78
CA LYS A 137 -13.86 1.52 -14.27
C LYS A 137 -14.16 1.32 -12.79
N ALA A 138 -14.37 0.06 -12.41
CA ALA A 138 -14.48 -0.37 -11.03
C ALA A 138 -13.78 -1.73 -10.83
N PHE A 139 -13.13 -1.93 -9.69
CA PHE A 139 -12.63 -3.26 -9.32
C PHE A 139 -13.78 -4.20 -8.99
N VAL A 140 -13.67 -5.45 -9.42
CA VAL A 140 -14.71 -6.47 -9.23
C VAL A 140 -14.70 -6.96 -7.79
N SER A 141 -15.89 -7.13 -7.17
CA SER A 141 -15.98 -7.72 -5.83
C SER A 141 -15.63 -9.22 -5.86
N GLY A 142 -14.74 -9.65 -4.96
CA GLY A 142 -14.31 -11.04 -4.83
C GLY A 142 -15.23 -11.91 -3.96
N MET A 143 -16.18 -11.30 -3.25
CA MET A 143 -17.14 -12.00 -2.38
C MET A 143 -18.57 -11.56 -2.71
N ASN A 144 -19.50 -12.50 -2.58
CA ASN A 144 -20.93 -12.19 -2.54
C ASN A 144 -21.38 -11.87 -1.11
N ASP A 145 -22.58 -11.31 -0.97
CA ASP A 145 -23.07 -10.80 0.30
C ASP A 145 -23.18 -11.90 1.37
N SER A 146 -23.53 -13.14 0.98
CA SER A 146 -23.57 -14.30 1.89
C SER A 146 -22.18 -14.64 2.46
N GLN A 147 -21.13 -14.58 1.63
CA GLN A 147 -19.75 -14.81 2.06
C GLN A 147 -19.26 -13.72 3.01
N VAL A 148 -19.64 -12.46 2.75
CA VAL A 148 -19.29 -11.30 3.59
C VAL A 148 -19.94 -11.41 4.98
N VAL A 149 -21.22 -11.77 5.04
CA VAL A 149 -21.93 -12.01 6.31
C VAL A 149 -21.21 -13.09 7.12
N LYS A 150 -20.89 -14.23 6.49
CA LYS A 150 -20.14 -15.33 7.14
C LYS A 150 -18.76 -14.88 7.64
N TYR A 151 -18.06 -14.03 6.88
CA TYR A 151 -16.77 -13.47 7.28
C TYR A 151 -16.88 -12.67 8.58
N PHE A 152 -17.82 -11.73 8.65
CA PHE A 152 -17.98 -10.87 9.84
C PHE A 152 -18.51 -11.66 11.05
N GLN A 153 -19.39 -12.64 10.85
CA GLN A 153 -19.86 -13.56 11.91
C GLN A 153 -18.76 -14.46 12.47
N LYS A 154 -17.83 -14.95 11.62
CA LYS A 154 -16.70 -15.75 12.10
C LYS A 154 -15.79 -14.94 13.03
N LYS A 155 -15.65 -13.63 12.77
CA LYS A 155 -14.81 -12.73 13.57
C LYS A 155 -15.40 -12.41 14.95
N THR A 156 -16.73 -12.41 15.11
CA THR A 156 -17.36 -12.27 16.45
C THR A 156 -17.15 -13.54 17.28
N LYS A 157 -17.38 -14.72 16.70
CA LYS A 157 -17.19 -16.03 17.39
C LYS A 157 -15.75 -16.26 17.87
N GLY A 158 -14.75 -15.86 17.08
CA GLY A 158 -13.34 -16.01 17.45
C GLY A 158 -12.91 -15.21 18.69
N ARG A 159 -13.64 -14.14 19.06
CA ARG A 159 -13.39 -13.37 20.30
C ARG A 159 -13.99 -14.04 21.52
N VAL A 160 -15.18 -14.62 21.37
CA VAL A 160 -15.88 -15.35 22.44
C VAL A 160 -15.07 -16.55 22.91
N LEU A 161 -14.36 -17.23 22.00
CA LEU A 161 -13.55 -18.40 22.33
C LEU A 161 -12.12 -18.09 22.84
N GLY A 162 -11.65 -16.83 22.79
CA GLY A 162 -10.21 -16.56 22.72
C GLY A 162 -9.57 -15.59 23.73
N ARG A 163 -10.28 -14.57 24.26
CA ARG A 163 -9.78 -13.60 25.29
C ARG A 163 -10.76 -12.43 25.43
N PHE A 164 -11.33 -12.21 26.62
CA PHE A 164 -11.91 -10.94 27.11
C PHE A 164 -12.78 -10.08 26.16
N GLY A 165 -13.47 -10.68 25.19
CA GLY A 165 -14.38 -9.97 24.29
C GLY A 165 -15.82 -10.12 24.75
N MET A 166 -16.48 -9.01 25.09
CA MET A 166 -17.95 -8.99 25.22
C MET A 166 -18.60 -9.39 23.88
N PRO A 167 -19.75 -10.06 23.89
CA PRO A 167 -20.47 -10.38 22.66
C PRO A 167 -20.82 -9.09 21.91
N GLU A 168 -20.43 -9.02 20.64
CA GLU A 168 -20.78 -7.95 19.70
C GLU A 168 -21.80 -8.53 18.70
N ASN A 169 -22.88 -7.79 18.45
CA ASN A 169 -23.85 -8.09 17.41
C ASN A 169 -23.52 -7.29 16.15
N ILE A 170 -23.80 -7.88 14.98
CA ILE A 170 -23.71 -7.16 13.71
C ILE A 170 -25.04 -6.42 13.54
N GLU A 171 -25.00 -5.09 13.46
CA GLU A 171 -26.18 -4.29 13.17
C GLU A 171 -26.38 -4.17 11.67
N GLU A 172 -25.31 -3.82 10.96
CA GLU A 172 -25.35 -3.44 9.56
C GLU A 172 -24.07 -3.85 8.85
N ILE A 173 -24.21 -4.23 7.58
CA ILE A 173 -23.09 -4.42 6.65
C ILE A 173 -23.45 -3.66 5.38
N ASP A 174 -22.70 -2.60 5.11
CA ASP A 174 -22.91 -1.72 3.97
C ASP A 174 -21.83 -1.96 2.90
N ARG A 175 -22.21 -1.93 1.62
CA ARG A 175 -21.31 -2.09 0.49
C ARG A 175 -21.02 -0.71 -0.11
N ARG A 176 -19.75 -0.31 -0.05
CA ARG A 176 -19.29 1.03 -0.47
C ARG A 176 -18.13 0.94 -1.44
N TYR A 177 -17.80 2.07 -2.04
CA TYR A 177 -16.69 2.18 -2.98
C TYR A 177 -15.74 3.31 -2.59
N LEU A 178 -14.43 3.05 -2.57
CA LEU A 178 -13.46 4.14 -2.45
C LEU A 178 -13.23 4.78 -3.82
N PRO A 179 -13.15 6.12 -3.90
CA PRO A 179 -12.73 6.83 -5.11
C PRO A 179 -11.20 6.73 -5.24
N MET A 180 -10.69 5.75 -6.00
CA MET A 180 -9.25 5.60 -6.21
C MET A 180 -8.78 6.43 -7.39
N GLY A 181 -7.85 7.34 -7.18
CA GLY A 181 -7.13 8.01 -8.26
C GLY A 181 -6.04 7.10 -8.84
N PHE A 182 -6.06 6.92 -10.15
CA PHE A 182 -5.04 6.19 -10.91
C PHE A 182 -4.07 7.18 -11.54
N PHE A 183 -2.79 7.07 -11.15
CA PHE A 183 -1.73 7.97 -11.60
C PHE A 183 -0.66 7.18 -12.35
N SER A 184 -0.19 7.74 -13.47
CA SER A 184 1.00 7.23 -14.15
C SER A 184 2.21 8.11 -13.83
N LEU A 185 3.36 7.46 -13.62
CA LEU A 185 4.63 8.08 -13.29
C LEU A 185 5.62 7.74 -14.40
N LYS A 186 6.07 8.73 -15.14
CA LYS A 186 6.96 8.60 -16.30
C LYS A 186 8.33 9.23 -16.00
N LYS A 187 9.40 8.52 -16.36
CA LYS A 187 10.76 9.05 -16.35
C LYS A 187 11.54 8.49 -17.52
N ILE A 188 12.29 9.36 -18.18
CA ILE A 188 13.19 9.00 -19.26
C ILE A 188 14.59 8.80 -18.65
N GLU A 189 15.08 7.57 -18.66
CA GLU A 189 16.44 7.23 -18.23
C GLU A 189 17.16 6.57 -19.41
N GLU A 190 18.30 7.11 -19.85
CA GLU A 190 19.14 6.52 -20.89
C GLU A 190 18.40 6.18 -22.21
N ASN A 191 17.51 7.07 -22.67
CA ASN A 191 16.62 6.88 -23.83
C ASN A 191 15.60 5.73 -23.71
N VAL A 192 15.41 5.17 -22.51
CA VAL A 192 14.36 4.18 -22.23
C VAL A 192 13.27 4.83 -21.39
N GLU A 193 12.05 4.85 -21.92
CA GLU A 193 10.88 5.32 -21.18
C GLU A 193 10.47 4.28 -20.14
N ARG A 194 10.50 4.68 -18.86
CA ARG A 194 9.98 3.86 -17.76
C ARG A 194 8.69 4.46 -17.25
N ARG A 195 7.59 3.71 -17.42
CA ARG A 195 6.27 4.06 -16.89
C ARG A 195 5.94 3.17 -15.69
N LYS A 196 5.50 3.80 -14.61
CA LYS A 196 5.06 3.19 -13.35
C LYS A 196 3.67 3.69 -13.01
N PHE A 197 3.02 3.05 -12.05
CA PHE A 197 1.62 3.33 -11.71
C PHE A 197 1.43 3.38 -10.20
N ALA A 198 0.46 4.19 -9.77
CA ALA A 198 0.06 4.31 -8.38
C ALA A 198 -1.46 4.44 -8.25
N TYR A 199 -2.02 3.83 -7.22
CA TYR A 199 -3.44 3.94 -6.86
C TYR A 199 -3.55 4.56 -5.46
N ILE A 200 -4.20 5.72 -5.37
CA ILE A 200 -4.35 6.48 -4.12
C ILE A 200 -5.83 6.70 -3.86
N ASP A 201 -6.25 6.43 -2.62
CA ASP A 201 -7.63 6.70 -2.19
C ASP A 201 -7.83 8.20 -2.01
N LEU A 202 -8.66 8.84 -2.84
CA LEU A 202 -8.91 10.28 -2.80
C LEU A 202 -9.77 10.71 -1.60
N SER A 203 -10.42 9.78 -0.89
CA SER A 203 -11.15 10.07 0.35
C SER A 203 -10.21 10.17 1.56
N SER A 204 -9.10 9.42 1.57
CA SER A 204 -8.23 9.27 2.75
C SER A 204 -6.78 9.73 2.54
N GLY A 205 -6.29 9.69 1.30
CA GLY A 205 -4.90 9.93 0.90
C GLY A 205 -3.99 8.68 1.06
N ASP A 206 -4.56 7.53 1.40
CA ASP A 206 -3.80 6.28 1.56
C ASP A 206 -3.32 5.77 0.19
N LEU A 207 -2.04 5.42 0.07
CA LEU A 207 -1.45 4.77 -1.10
C LEU A 207 -1.62 3.25 -0.99
N PHE A 208 -2.20 2.62 -2.00
CA PHE A 208 -2.48 1.19 -1.99
C PHE A 208 -1.42 0.41 -2.78
N TYR A 209 -1.03 -0.74 -2.25
CA TYR A 209 -0.10 -1.64 -2.91
C TYR A 209 -0.36 -3.09 -2.50
N ILE A 210 0.14 -4.04 -3.28
CA ILE A 210 0.11 -5.44 -2.93
C ILE A 210 1.42 -5.86 -2.28
N ASP A 211 1.32 -6.56 -1.16
CA ASP A 211 2.46 -7.22 -0.53
C ASP A 211 2.02 -8.55 0.10
N GLU A 212 2.85 -9.58 -0.06
CA GLU A 212 2.59 -10.96 0.40
C GLU A 212 1.17 -11.49 0.11
N GLY A 213 0.61 -11.17 -1.06
CA GLY A 213 -0.72 -11.65 -1.43
C GLY A 213 -1.87 -10.89 -0.75
N ARG A 214 -1.60 -9.71 -0.19
CA ARG A 214 -2.59 -8.88 0.52
C ARG A 214 -2.49 -7.44 0.06
N ILE A 215 -3.62 -6.75 0.13
CA ILE A 215 -3.65 -5.30 -0.01
C ILE A 215 -3.08 -4.69 1.26
N LYS A 216 -2.01 -3.91 1.10
CA LYS A 216 -1.47 -3.05 2.14
C LYS A 216 -1.71 -1.58 1.76
N LYS A 217 -1.55 -0.72 2.75
CA LYS A 217 -1.71 0.72 2.63
C LYS A 217 -0.50 1.41 3.25
N ASP A 218 -0.06 2.47 2.60
CA ASP A 218 0.93 3.39 3.11
C ASP A 218 0.27 4.77 3.31
N ASP A 219 0.50 5.38 4.47
CA ASP A 219 -0.07 6.68 4.83
C ASP A 219 0.86 7.84 4.52
N ILE A 220 1.99 7.62 3.84
CA ILE A 220 2.97 8.65 3.49
C ILE A 220 2.35 9.83 2.73
N ILE A 221 1.54 9.56 1.70
CA ILE A 221 0.91 10.61 0.88
C ILE A 221 -0.10 11.39 1.73
N LYS A 222 -0.95 10.68 2.48
CA LYS A 222 -1.86 11.25 3.47
C LYS A 222 -1.15 12.12 4.51
N ASN A 223 -0.01 11.68 5.03
CA ASN A 223 0.74 12.41 6.04
C ASN A 223 1.26 13.74 5.51
N ILE A 224 1.69 13.77 4.24
CA ILE A 224 2.12 14.98 3.53
C ILE A 224 0.92 15.88 3.18
N LEU A 225 -0.16 15.32 2.61
CA LEU A 225 -1.39 16.04 2.26
C LEU A 225 -2.03 16.74 3.46
N ASN A 226 -1.95 16.14 4.64
CA ASN A 226 -2.51 16.72 5.87
C ASN A 226 -1.58 17.75 6.54
N LEU A 227 -0.43 18.09 5.95
CA LEU A 227 0.43 19.15 6.47
C LEU A 227 -0.10 20.53 6.05
N PRO A 228 0.04 21.56 6.90
CA PRO A 228 -0.12 22.95 6.50
C PRO A 228 0.77 23.28 5.29
N PRO A 229 0.34 24.17 4.37
CA PRO A 229 1.07 24.48 3.13
C PRO A 229 2.56 24.81 3.37
N GLU A 230 2.86 25.70 4.31
CA GLU A 230 4.24 26.11 4.62
C GLU A 230 5.09 24.96 5.21
N SER A 231 4.49 24.10 6.06
CA SER A 231 5.19 22.92 6.59
C SER A 231 5.46 21.89 5.50
N ARG A 232 4.57 21.80 4.51
CA ARG A 232 4.72 20.91 3.36
C ARG A 232 5.86 21.40 2.48
N GLU A 233 5.95 22.70 2.22
CA GLU A 233 7.01 23.31 1.41
C GLU A 233 8.39 23.05 2.02
N HIS A 234 8.58 23.34 3.31
CA HIS A 234 9.82 23.01 4.02
C HIS A 234 10.18 21.52 4.00
N LEU A 235 9.17 20.63 4.04
CA LEU A 235 9.40 19.19 3.91
C LEU A 235 9.86 18.82 2.49
N MET A 236 9.29 19.45 1.46
CA MET A 236 9.70 19.23 0.08
C MET A 236 11.13 19.72 -0.16
N ASP A 237 11.50 20.88 0.38
CA ASP A 237 12.86 21.41 0.30
C ASP A 237 13.87 20.43 0.91
N LEU A 238 13.54 19.83 2.06
CA LEU A 238 14.37 18.81 2.70
C LEU A 238 14.45 17.51 1.89
N ILE A 239 13.38 17.11 1.20
CA ILE A 239 13.39 15.92 0.35
C ILE A 239 14.30 16.15 -0.87
N GLU A 240 14.25 17.36 -1.45
CA GLU A 240 15.05 17.73 -2.62
C GLU A 240 16.54 17.93 -2.27
N HIS A 241 16.84 18.64 -1.19
CA HIS A 241 18.20 19.03 -0.81
C HIS A 241 18.86 18.07 0.18
N GLY A 242 18.11 17.11 0.72
CA GLY A 242 18.57 16.07 1.64
C GLY A 242 18.83 16.55 3.07
N GLU A 243 19.82 17.40 3.28
CA GLU A 243 20.26 17.85 4.62
C GLU A 243 20.46 19.36 4.71
N LEU A 244 19.58 20.03 5.45
CA LEU A 244 19.62 21.49 5.63
C LEU A 244 20.06 21.85 7.06
N PRO A 245 20.67 23.04 7.26
CA PRO A 245 20.92 23.57 8.59
C PRO A 245 19.62 23.72 9.38
N HIS A 246 19.67 23.51 10.70
CA HIS A 246 18.49 23.65 11.57
C HIS A 246 17.82 25.04 11.47
N GLU A 247 18.59 26.07 11.14
CA GLU A 247 18.15 27.46 10.96
C GLU A 247 17.26 27.67 9.71
N HIS A 248 17.20 26.70 8.80
CA HIS A 248 16.44 26.80 7.55
C HIS A 248 14.93 26.52 7.72
N ILE A 249 14.51 26.04 8.89
CA ILE A 249 13.10 25.72 9.17
C ILE A 249 12.67 26.49 10.41
N ASP A 250 11.67 27.35 10.24
CA ASP A 250 11.08 28.13 11.32
C ASP A 250 10.55 27.23 12.45
N GLY A 251 10.75 27.66 13.71
CA GLY A 251 10.57 26.82 14.89
C GLY A 251 9.18 26.19 15.05
N LYS A 252 8.13 26.86 14.55
CA LYS A 252 6.75 26.31 14.54
C LYS A 252 6.60 25.13 13.57
N TYR A 253 7.17 25.23 12.37
CA TYR A 253 7.07 24.20 11.34
C TYR A 253 7.96 23.00 11.65
N LEU A 254 9.14 23.26 12.22
CA LEU A 254 10.02 22.21 12.74
C LEU A 254 9.33 21.36 13.81
N LEU A 255 8.59 22.00 14.73
CA LEU A 255 7.84 21.31 15.79
C LEU A 255 6.71 20.44 15.22
N ILE A 256 6.00 20.92 14.19
CA ILE A 256 4.94 20.18 13.49
C ILE A 256 5.52 18.93 12.80
N LEU A 257 6.59 19.11 12.02
CA LEU A 257 7.25 18.02 11.29
C LEU A 257 7.87 16.99 12.25
N LYS A 258 8.46 17.44 13.36
CA LYS A 258 9.00 16.57 14.42
C LYS A 258 7.91 15.78 15.13
N LYS A 259 6.79 16.42 15.49
CA LYS A 259 5.64 15.75 16.14
C LYS A 259 5.01 14.68 15.25
N ARG A 260 5.02 14.88 13.93
CA ARG A 260 4.57 13.89 12.94
C ARG A 260 5.62 12.84 12.58
N GLY A 261 6.82 12.91 13.17
CA GLY A 261 7.89 11.94 12.93
C GLY A 261 8.57 12.04 11.55
N LEU A 262 8.37 13.15 10.83
CA LEU A 262 8.87 13.37 9.47
C LEU A 262 10.28 13.97 9.43
N LEU A 263 10.91 14.19 10.59
CA LEU A 263 12.27 14.72 10.74
C LEU A 263 13.17 13.78 11.54
N GLY A 264 14.42 13.65 11.09
CA GLY A 264 15.54 13.12 11.87
C GLY A 264 16.51 14.25 12.21
N GLU A 265 16.88 14.36 13.49
CA GLU A 265 18.00 15.19 13.94
C GLU A 265 19.23 14.31 14.03
N TYR A 266 20.32 14.74 13.40
CA TYR A 266 21.59 14.02 13.42
C TYR A 266 22.68 14.93 13.97
N GLU A 267 23.44 14.39 14.93
CA GLU A 267 24.78 14.86 15.25
C GLU A 267 25.76 13.96 14.47
N GLU A 268 26.68 14.56 13.71
CA GLU A 268 27.67 13.82 12.93
C GLU A 268 28.45 12.84 13.83
N GLY A 269 28.40 11.53 13.54
CA GLY A 269 29.25 10.52 14.18
C GLY A 269 28.58 9.46 15.09
N ARG A 270 27.26 9.48 15.33
CA ARG A 270 26.57 8.43 16.12
C ARG A 270 25.33 7.87 15.41
N GLY A 271 25.56 7.21 14.27
CA GLY A 271 24.51 6.61 13.46
C GLY A 271 24.73 5.14 13.13
N GLY A 272 25.35 4.37 14.04
CA GLY A 272 25.65 2.97 13.79
C GLY A 272 24.69 2.01 14.49
N GLY A 273 23.62 1.57 13.83
CA GLY A 273 22.79 0.46 14.35
C GLY A 273 23.59 -0.85 14.44
N ILE A 274 23.06 -1.86 15.15
CA ILE A 274 23.69 -3.19 15.37
C ILE A 274 24.29 -3.80 14.08
N LEU A 275 23.67 -3.55 12.92
CA LEU A 275 24.17 -3.99 11.62
C LEU A 275 25.51 -3.32 11.24
N SER A 276 25.69 -2.04 11.53
CA SER A 276 26.99 -1.37 11.36
C SER A 276 28.02 -1.89 12.36
N THR A 277 27.62 -2.29 13.56
CA THR A 277 28.52 -2.92 14.55
C THR A 277 28.96 -4.30 14.08
N MET A 278 28.05 -5.07 13.46
CA MET A 278 28.37 -6.35 12.82
C MET A 278 29.23 -6.16 11.56
N VAL A 279 28.91 -5.21 10.68
CA VAL A 279 29.70 -4.90 9.48
C VAL A 279 31.08 -4.38 9.87
N ASN A 280 31.19 -3.53 10.88
CA ASN A 280 32.46 -3.08 11.44
C ASN A 280 33.23 -4.24 12.08
N GLY A 281 32.53 -5.18 12.74
CA GLY A 281 33.12 -6.42 13.25
C GLY A 281 33.70 -7.29 12.13
N ILE A 282 32.94 -7.49 11.04
CA ILE A 282 33.35 -8.24 9.84
C ILE A 282 34.52 -7.52 9.15
N MET A 283 34.45 -6.20 8.98
CA MET A 283 35.54 -5.40 8.40
C MET A 283 36.79 -5.40 9.29
N SER A 284 36.64 -5.42 10.62
CA SER A 284 37.79 -5.58 11.52
C SER A 284 38.42 -6.97 11.38
N LEU A 285 37.61 -8.02 11.20
CA LEU A 285 38.10 -9.37 10.97
C LEU A 285 38.84 -9.46 9.62
N VAL A 286 38.28 -8.83 8.57
CA VAL A 286 38.89 -8.74 7.24
C VAL A 286 40.19 -7.92 7.28
N MET A 287 40.23 -6.80 8.01
CA MET A 287 41.45 -6.00 8.21
C MET A 287 42.52 -6.77 8.98
N ILE A 288 42.14 -7.54 10.02
CA ILE A 288 43.06 -8.42 10.74
C ILE A 288 43.60 -9.51 9.80
N ILE A 289 42.77 -10.09 8.93
CA ILE A 289 43.19 -11.07 7.92
C ILE A 289 44.15 -10.43 6.90
N ILE A 290 43.89 -9.20 6.47
CA ILE A 290 44.75 -8.44 5.55
C ILE A 290 46.08 -8.07 6.23
N ASP A 291 46.08 -7.68 7.49
CA ASP A 291 47.29 -7.40 8.27
C ASP A 291 48.10 -8.68 8.52
N THR A 292 47.44 -9.80 8.83
CA THR A 292 48.10 -11.10 9.05
C THR A 292 48.66 -11.67 7.74
N ALA A 293 47.98 -11.44 6.60
CA ALA A 293 48.51 -11.78 5.28
C ALA A 293 49.60 -10.79 4.82
N GLY A 294 49.51 -9.52 5.22
CA GLY A 294 50.49 -8.46 4.96
C GLY A 294 51.81 -8.68 5.69
N GLU A 295 51.80 -9.27 6.90
CA GLU A 295 53.01 -9.71 7.61
C GLU A 295 53.77 -10.81 6.86
N PHE A 296 53.09 -11.65 6.08
CA PHE A 296 53.73 -12.65 5.21
C PHE A 296 54.34 -12.07 3.92
N ILE A 297 53.96 -10.83 3.54
CA ILE A 297 54.33 -10.22 2.24
C ILE A 297 55.09 -8.89 2.43
N GLY A 298 55.29 -8.42 3.67
CA GLY A 298 56.16 -7.27 4.00
C GLY A 298 55.56 -5.88 3.72
N ILE A 299 54.25 -5.69 3.90
CA ILE A 299 53.58 -4.38 3.71
C ILE A 299 53.48 -3.63 5.07
N PRO A 300 53.87 -2.33 5.17
CA PRO A 300 53.87 -1.61 6.44
C PRO A 300 52.48 -1.08 6.86
N ARG A 301 52.23 -1.06 8.18
CA ARG A 301 50.99 -0.62 8.84
C ARG A 301 50.64 0.85 8.54
N SER A 302 49.37 1.15 8.27
CA SER A 302 48.85 2.54 8.28
C SER A 302 48.31 2.92 9.66
N GLU A 303 48.81 4.00 10.26
CA GLU A 303 48.27 4.56 11.49
C GLU A 303 46.93 5.27 11.26
N HIS A 304 45.92 4.95 12.07
CA HIS A 304 44.67 5.70 12.14
C HIS A 304 44.78 6.83 13.18
N VAL A 305 44.69 8.07 12.72
CA VAL A 305 44.63 9.28 13.55
C VAL A 305 43.18 9.55 13.98
N PRO A 306 42.85 9.68 15.28
CA PRO A 306 41.52 10.08 15.71
C PRO A 306 41.35 11.60 15.57
N LYS A 307 40.30 12.04 14.85
CA LYS A 307 39.92 13.47 14.76
C LYS A 307 39.17 13.91 16.01
N GLY A 308 39.69 14.96 16.66
CA GLY A 308 39.10 15.62 17.83
C GLY A 308 37.81 16.40 17.50
N GLY A 309 36.92 16.45 18.49
CA GLY A 309 35.59 17.04 18.38
C GLY A 309 35.58 18.56 18.45
N THR A 310 35.05 19.19 17.41
CA THR A 310 34.40 20.49 17.46
C THR A 310 32.89 20.26 17.40
N ALA A 311 32.12 20.96 18.24
CA ALA A 311 30.66 20.89 18.24
C ALA A 311 30.15 21.33 16.85
N GLN A 312 29.64 20.36 16.09
CA GLN A 312 29.17 20.56 14.72
C GLN A 312 27.74 21.11 14.71
N PRO A 313 27.38 21.94 13.72
CA PRO A 313 26.05 22.52 13.63
C PRO A 313 24.99 21.43 13.44
N LYS A 314 23.90 21.51 14.21
CA LYS A 314 22.78 20.56 14.11
C LYS A 314 22.17 20.65 12.71
N ARG A 315 22.08 19.51 12.02
CA ARG A 315 21.43 19.40 10.71
C ARG A 315 20.12 18.65 10.84
N VAL A 316 19.18 19.00 9.98
CA VAL A 316 17.86 18.37 9.89
C VAL A 316 17.72 17.66 8.56
N LYS A 317 17.12 16.46 8.60
CA LYS A 317 16.88 15.63 7.43
C LYS A 317 15.45 15.13 7.42
N ALA A 318 14.84 15.07 6.25
CA ALA A 318 13.54 14.43 6.08
C ALA A 318 13.63 12.93 6.42
N ARG A 319 12.77 12.48 7.33
CA ARG A 319 12.59 11.05 7.65
C ARG A 319 11.35 10.54 6.94
N VAL A 320 11.35 10.64 5.61
CA VAL A 320 10.25 10.21 4.75
C VAL A 320 10.73 9.01 3.95
N ASN A 321 10.10 7.85 4.14
CA ASN A 321 10.43 6.65 3.39
C ASN A 321 9.66 6.64 2.06
N ILE A 322 10.19 7.35 1.06
CA ILE A 322 9.54 7.44 -0.26
C ILE A 322 9.49 6.03 -0.87
N PRO A 323 8.30 5.50 -1.18
CA PRO A 323 8.16 4.16 -1.72
C PRO A 323 8.81 4.07 -3.08
N ILE A 324 9.49 2.95 -3.33
CA ILE A 324 10.00 2.63 -4.66
C ILE A 324 8.83 2.06 -5.46
N PHE A 325 8.19 2.89 -6.27
CA PHE A 325 7.09 2.47 -7.14
C PHE A 325 7.57 1.40 -8.12
N ASP A 326 7.05 0.19 -7.96
CA ASP A 326 7.28 -0.97 -8.82
C ASP A 326 5.94 -1.61 -9.21
N GLN A 327 5.96 -2.87 -9.65
CA GLN A 327 4.73 -3.57 -10.04
C GLN A 327 3.72 -3.73 -8.89
N ALA A 328 4.14 -3.70 -7.62
CA ALA A 328 3.26 -3.81 -6.44
C ALA A 328 2.15 -2.75 -6.41
N TYR A 329 2.47 -1.57 -6.94
CA TYR A 329 1.63 -0.38 -6.90
C TYR A 329 0.66 -0.31 -8.08
N ASN A 330 0.78 -1.20 -9.07
CA ASN A 330 -0.19 -1.33 -10.14
C ASN A 330 -1.27 -2.37 -9.78
N LEU A 331 -2.35 -1.93 -9.13
CA LEU A 331 -3.42 -2.82 -8.67
C LEU A 331 -4.14 -3.54 -9.83
N GLU A 332 -4.29 -2.89 -10.98
CA GLU A 332 -4.89 -3.46 -12.20
C GLU A 332 -4.12 -4.68 -12.71
N ASN A 333 -2.84 -4.83 -12.39
CA ASN A 333 -2.10 -6.03 -12.73
C ASN A 333 -2.65 -7.25 -11.99
N PHE A 334 -3.09 -7.11 -10.73
CA PHE A 334 -3.43 -8.22 -9.85
C PHE A 334 -4.93 -8.47 -9.69
N MET A 335 -5.75 -7.45 -9.91
CA MET A 335 -7.18 -7.49 -9.65
C MET A 335 -8.00 -7.43 -10.93
N GLU A 336 -9.18 -8.02 -10.91
CA GLU A 336 -10.14 -7.89 -12.00
C GLU A 336 -10.84 -6.53 -11.96
N VAL A 337 -11.04 -5.95 -13.15
CA VAL A 337 -11.71 -4.67 -13.35
C VAL A 337 -12.88 -4.87 -14.30
N SER A 338 -13.98 -4.18 -14.02
CA SER A 338 -15.17 -4.09 -14.85
C SER A 338 -15.51 -2.63 -15.14
N ASN A 339 -16.53 -2.41 -15.97
CA ASN A 339 -17.10 -1.08 -16.12
C ASN A 339 -17.75 -0.64 -14.80
N ALA A 340 -17.66 0.65 -14.50
CA ALA A 340 -18.38 1.24 -13.39
C ALA A 340 -19.90 1.31 -13.70
N SER A 341 -20.73 1.08 -12.68
CA SER A 341 -22.17 1.31 -12.75
C SER A 341 -22.49 2.67 -12.14
N GLU A 342 -23.51 3.34 -12.67
CA GLU A 342 -24.04 4.59 -12.10
C GLU A 342 -24.70 4.39 -10.73
N GLU A 343 -25.03 3.15 -10.38
CA GLU A 343 -25.63 2.77 -9.08
C GLU A 343 -24.61 2.69 -7.92
N PHE A 344 -23.32 2.91 -8.18
CA PHE A 344 -22.30 2.83 -7.13
C PHE A 344 -22.32 4.10 -6.28
N ASP A 345 -22.35 3.93 -4.94
CA ASP A 345 -22.25 5.01 -3.96
C ASP A 345 -20.79 5.08 -3.43
N PRO A 346 -19.95 5.97 -3.99
CA PRO A 346 -18.59 6.15 -3.52
C PRO A 346 -18.50 7.02 -2.27
N ASP A 347 -17.47 6.78 -1.47
CA ASP A 347 -17.10 7.69 -0.39
C ASP A 347 -16.75 9.09 -0.96
N PRO A 348 -17.07 10.18 -0.24
CA PRO A 348 -16.77 11.53 -0.70
C PRO A 348 -15.26 11.75 -0.83
N MET A 349 -14.85 12.44 -1.90
CA MET A 349 -13.46 12.82 -2.09
C MET A 349 -13.06 13.92 -1.11
N LYS A 350 -11.91 13.73 -0.45
CA LYS A 350 -11.32 14.74 0.43
C LYS A 350 -10.22 15.53 -0.27
N TYR A 351 -9.49 14.90 -1.19
CA TYR A 351 -8.38 15.52 -1.92
C TYR A 351 -8.67 15.53 -3.41
N LYS A 352 -8.29 16.63 -4.05
CA LYS A 352 -8.39 16.78 -5.50
C LYS A 352 -7.25 16.01 -6.19
N PRO A 353 -7.47 15.37 -7.36
CA PRO A 353 -6.42 14.66 -8.08
C PRO A 353 -5.17 15.50 -8.36
N GLU A 354 -5.34 16.80 -8.63
CA GLU A 354 -4.26 17.73 -8.96
C GLU A 354 -3.31 17.93 -7.76
N GLU A 355 -3.83 17.95 -6.54
CA GLU A 355 -3.03 18.07 -5.32
C GLU A 355 -2.17 16.82 -5.09
N VAL A 356 -2.74 15.65 -5.39
CA VAL A 356 -2.04 14.36 -5.28
C VAL A 356 -0.96 14.25 -6.35
N GLU A 357 -1.26 14.67 -7.57
CA GLU A 357 -0.31 14.71 -8.69
C GLU A 357 0.91 15.57 -8.35
N ASP A 358 0.70 16.78 -7.80
CA ASP A 358 1.79 17.68 -7.43
C ASP A 358 2.72 17.08 -6.36
N ILE A 359 2.14 16.43 -5.34
CA ILE A 359 2.92 15.76 -4.30
C ILE A 359 3.71 14.60 -4.88
N LEU A 360 3.09 13.74 -5.69
CA LEU A 360 3.76 12.61 -6.31
C LEU A 360 4.93 13.07 -7.19
N ARG A 361 4.73 14.13 -7.97
CA ARG A 361 5.78 14.73 -8.81
C ARG A 361 6.97 15.19 -7.97
N LYS A 362 6.71 15.92 -6.88
CA LYS A 362 7.76 16.44 -5.98
C LYS A 362 8.52 15.34 -5.25
N ILE A 363 7.84 14.35 -4.67
CA ILE A 363 8.52 13.31 -3.88
C ILE A 363 9.26 12.30 -4.76
N THR A 364 8.83 12.07 -6.01
CA THR A 364 9.44 11.05 -6.87
C THR A 364 10.42 11.63 -7.88
N GLY A 365 10.25 12.89 -8.28
CA GLY A 365 10.96 13.49 -9.41
C GLY A 365 10.53 12.92 -10.78
N TYR A 366 9.40 12.21 -10.86
CA TYR A 366 8.82 11.71 -12.11
C TYR A 366 7.87 12.76 -12.70
N GLU A 367 7.65 12.67 -14.01
CA GLU A 367 6.48 13.28 -14.63
C GLU A 367 5.25 12.46 -14.20
N VAL A 368 4.29 13.10 -13.52
CA VAL A 368 3.10 12.42 -13.00
C VAL A 368 1.87 12.93 -13.72
N LYS A 369 0.98 12.03 -14.08
CA LYS A 369 -0.29 12.35 -14.72
C LYS A 369 -1.43 11.57 -14.08
N PHE A 370 -2.49 12.25 -13.69
CA PHE A 370 -3.78 11.62 -13.39
C PHE A 370 -4.39 11.04 -14.67
N GLU A 371 -4.64 9.73 -14.66
CA GLU A 371 -5.19 9.01 -15.81
C GLU A 371 -6.72 8.94 -15.73
N ASN A 372 -7.25 8.43 -14.61
CA ASN A 372 -8.68 8.39 -14.32
C ASN A 372 -8.96 8.06 -12.84
N MET A 373 -10.24 8.05 -12.48
CA MET A 373 -10.73 7.50 -11.21
C MET A 373 -11.27 6.08 -11.42
N VAL A 374 -11.06 5.21 -10.44
CA VAL A 374 -11.52 3.82 -10.43
C VAL A 374 -12.20 3.52 -9.09
N TYR A 375 -13.38 2.93 -9.11
CA TYR A 375 -14.07 2.56 -7.88
C TYR A 375 -13.51 1.28 -7.27
N PHE A 376 -13.26 1.31 -5.96
CA PHE A 376 -12.67 0.18 -5.23
C PHE A 376 -13.63 -0.36 -4.16
N PRO A 377 -14.16 -1.60 -4.32
CA PRO A 377 -15.22 -2.11 -3.47
C PRO A 377 -14.71 -2.47 -2.07
N TYR A 378 -15.48 -2.09 -1.06
CA TYR A 378 -15.28 -2.53 0.30
C TYR A 378 -16.60 -2.67 1.04
N TYR A 379 -16.60 -3.47 2.11
CA TYR A 379 -17.74 -3.62 2.99
C TYR A 379 -17.43 -2.98 4.36
N LEU A 380 -18.37 -2.20 4.89
CA LEU A 380 -18.31 -1.60 6.20
C LEU A 380 -19.31 -2.30 7.12
N CYS A 381 -18.82 -3.03 8.13
CA CYS A 381 -19.67 -3.65 9.13
C CYS A 381 -19.73 -2.79 10.39
N LYS A 382 -20.94 -2.45 10.83
CA LYS A 382 -21.23 -1.84 12.12
C LYS A 382 -21.55 -2.91 13.15
N TYR A 383 -20.75 -2.94 14.21
CA TYR A 383 -20.97 -3.78 15.38
C TYR A 383 -21.54 -2.94 16.52
N SER A 384 -22.51 -3.48 17.24
CA SER A 384 -22.91 -2.96 18.54
C SER A 384 -22.60 -3.92 19.66
N GLY A 385 -22.23 -3.36 20.79
CA GLY A 385 -21.96 -4.11 21.99
C GLY A 385 -21.89 -3.19 23.22
N PRO A 386 -21.53 -3.74 24.38
CA PRO A 386 -21.54 -3.00 25.65
C PRO A 386 -20.58 -1.81 25.71
N ARG A 387 -19.64 -1.70 24.77
CA ARG A 387 -18.63 -0.62 24.69
C ARG A 387 -18.97 0.42 23.62
N GLY A 388 -20.19 0.40 23.10
CA GLY A 388 -20.64 1.28 22.02
C GLY A 388 -20.45 0.68 20.63
N GLU A 389 -20.58 1.54 19.63
CA GLU A 389 -20.54 1.18 18.21
C GLU A 389 -19.11 1.03 17.71
N ARG A 390 -18.86 0.02 16.86
CA ARG A 390 -17.55 -0.23 16.27
C ARG A 390 -17.69 -0.57 14.80
N TYR A 391 -16.93 0.12 13.96
CA TYR A 391 -16.92 -0.13 12.53
C TYR A 391 -15.74 -1.01 12.12
N ARG A 392 -15.91 -1.84 11.09
CA ARG A 392 -14.85 -2.64 10.49
C ARG A 392 -14.97 -2.68 8.98
N ARG A 393 -13.87 -2.34 8.29
CA ARG A 393 -13.79 -2.44 6.83
C ARG A 393 -13.26 -3.81 6.38
N LEU A 394 -13.80 -4.30 5.27
CA LEU A 394 -13.32 -5.46 4.52
C LEU A 394 -13.15 -5.06 3.05
N TYR A 395 -11.92 -5.08 2.55
CA TYR A 395 -11.65 -4.97 1.12
C TYR A 395 -11.93 -6.30 0.45
N SER A 396 -12.92 -6.34 -0.43
CA SER A 396 -13.42 -7.56 -1.06
C SER A 396 -13.20 -7.46 -2.56
N VAL A 397 -11.95 -7.39 -3.01
CA VAL A 397 -11.62 -7.39 -4.45
C VAL A 397 -11.40 -8.81 -4.96
N LYS A 398 -11.72 -9.02 -6.24
CA LYS A 398 -11.44 -10.26 -6.94
C LYS A 398 -10.03 -10.19 -7.54
N PHE A 399 -9.15 -11.06 -7.06
CA PHE A 399 -7.82 -11.23 -7.64
C PHE A 399 -7.88 -12.12 -8.88
N LYS A 400 -7.00 -11.84 -9.84
CA LYS A 400 -6.82 -12.65 -11.05
C LYS A 400 -6.31 -14.06 -10.71
N GLU A 401 -6.52 -15.00 -11.62
CA GLU A 401 -6.29 -16.44 -11.38
C GLU A 401 -4.85 -16.81 -10.99
N PHE A 402 -3.85 -16.06 -11.47
CA PHE A 402 -2.44 -16.30 -11.13
C PHE A 402 -2.09 -15.91 -9.69
N PHE A 403 -2.97 -15.17 -9.00
CA PHE A 403 -2.71 -14.68 -7.66
C PHE A 403 -2.96 -15.77 -6.61
N PRO A 404 -1.99 -16.06 -5.72
CA PRO A 404 -2.11 -17.15 -4.77
C PRO A 404 -3.24 -16.92 -3.75
N ARG A 405 -4.09 -17.93 -3.54
CA ARG A 405 -5.21 -17.84 -2.57
C ARG A 405 -4.70 -17.93 -1.12
N PRO A 406 -5.09 -16.99 -0.23
CA PRO A 406 -4.77 -17.08 1.20
C PRO A 406 -5.40 -18.33 1.82
N GLY A 407 -4.60 -19.16 2.51
CA GLY A 407 -5.09 -20.33 3.26
C GLY A 407 -4.92 -21.68 2.54
N THR A 408 -4.44 -21.70 1.30
CA THR A 408 -4.10 -22.95 0.58
C THR A 408 -2.76 -23.55 0.99
N TYR A 409 -2.04 -22.89 1.90
CA TYR A 409 -0.71 -23.28 2.35
C TYR A 409 -0.78 -24.12 3.62
N ASN A 410 -0.40 -25.39 3.55
CA ASN A 410 -0.11 -26.15 4.78
C ASN A 410 0.99 -25.42 5.56
N VAL A 411 0.90 -25.44 6.89
CA VAL A 411 1.87 -24.81 7.81
C VAL A 411 3.32 -25.16 7.44
N LEU A 412 3.56 -26.40 7.02
CA LEU A 412 4.85 -26.90 6.57
C LEU A 412 5.40 -26.12 5.34
N TYR A 413 4.57 -25.82 4.35
CA TYR A 413 5.00 -25.05 3.17
C TYR A 413 5.36 -23.62 3.53
N HIS A 414 4.59 -23.00 4.42
CA HIS A 414 4.87 -21.65 4.87
C HIS A 414 6.18 -21.58 5.66
N ILE A 415 6.47 -22.57 6.52
CA ILE A 415 7.73 -22.64 7.26
C ILE A 415 8.92 -22.82 6.30
N ILE A 416 8.80 -23.70 5.31
CA ILE A 416 9.88 -23.98 4.34
C ILE A 416 10.15 -22.78 3.41
N ASP A 417 9.11 -22.09 2.97
CA ASP A 417 9.27 -20.86 2.19
C ASP A 417 9.91 -19.74 3.02
N LYS A 418 9.49 -19.64 4.28
CA LYS A 418 9.96 -18.63 5.23
C LYS A 418 11.39 -18.87 5.72
N PHE A 419 11.77 -20.11 5.94
CA PHE A 419 13.09 -20.53 6.44
C PHE A 419 13.67 -21.68 5.60
N PRO A 420 14.07 -21.41 4.35
CA PRO A 420 14.58 -22.45 3.45
C PRO A 420 15.90 -23.08 3.94
N GLU A 421 16.59 -22.43 4.87
CA GLU A 421 17.86 -22.87 5.43
C GLU A 421 17.70 -24.00 6.47
N LEU A 422 16.49 -24.17 7.03
CA LEU A 422 16.24 -25.04 8.19
C LEU A 422 16.57 -26.53 7.95
N PRO A 423 16.21 -27.15 6.80
CA PRO A 423 16.59 -28.54 6.55
C PRO A 423 18.12 -28.73 6.47
N TYR A 424 18.84 -27.75 5.93
CA TYR A 424 20.29 -27.79 5.80
C TYR A 424 21.00 -27.63 7.15
N LEU A 425 20.44 -26.82 8.06
CA LEU A 425 20.92 -26.71 9.43
C LEU A 425 20.81 -28.03 10.19
N ILE A 426 19.69 -28.75 10.03
CA ILE A 426 19.50 -30.06 10.64
C ILE A 426 20.53 -31.05 10.10
N LEU A 427 20.75 -31.07 8.78
CA LEU A 427 21.76 -31.93 8.16
C LEU A 427 23.19 -31.57 8.57
N ALA A 428 23.51 -30.28 8.66
CA ALA A 428 24.81 -29.82 9.14
C ALA A 428 25.06 -30.25 10.59
N ALA A 429 24.05 -30.12 11.47
CA ALA A 429 24.15 -30.57 12.86
C ALA A 429 24.34 -32.09 12.96
N LEU A 430 23.62 -32.88 12.14
CA LEU A 430 23.80 -34.33 12.05
C LEU A 430 25.21 -34.68 11.56
N TYR A 431 25.69 -34.03 10.50
CA TYR A 431 27.04 -34.29 9.95
C TYR A 431 28.14 -33.96 10.97
N ILE A 432 28.01 -32.84 11.68
CA ILE A 432 28.91 -32.47 12.80
C ILE A 432 28.88 -33.53 13.89
N HIS A 433 27.69 -33.97 14.32
CA HIS A 433 27.56 -34.96 15.39
C HIS A 433 28.31 -36.26 15.07
N PHE A 434 28.24 -36.75 13.82
CA PHE A 434 28.89 -37.98 13.41
C PHE A 434 30.38 -37.83 13.06
N ASN A 435 30.89 -36.62 12.80
CA ASN A 435 32.28 -36.38 12.39
C ASN A 435 33.01 -35.41 13.33
N ILE A 436 32.54 -35.23 14.58
CA ILE A 436 33.09 -34.24 15.53
C ILE A 436 34.57 -34.46 15.84
N SER A 437 35.06 -35.69 15.69
CA SER A 437 36.47 -36.07 15.85
C SER A 437 37.35 -35.71 14.65
N GLU A 438 36.77 -35.39 13.49
CA GLU A 438 37.48 -35.12 12.22
C GLU A 438 37.33 -33.63 11.85
N THR A 439 37.93 -32.75 12.64
CA THR A 439 37.75 -31.29 12.52
C THR A 439 38.21 -30.73 11.17
N GLU A 440 39.32 -31.22 10.61
CA GLU A 440 39.82 -30.81 9.29
C GLU A 440 38.82 -31.15 8.18
N LYS A 441 38.24 -32.35 8.20
CA LYS A 441 37.23 -32.78 7.22
C LYS A 441 35.94 -31.98 7.36
N LEU A 442 35.50 -31.70 8.59
CA LEU A 442 34.36 -30.82 8.82
C LEU A 442 34.58 -29.44 8.20
N MET A 443 35.73 -28.82 8.45
CA MET A 443 36.08 -27.52 7.86
C MET A 443 36.11 -27.58 6.34
N HIS A 444 36.75 -28.60 5.77
CA HIS A 444 36.85 -28.75 4.32
C HIS A 444 35.46 -28.90 3.66
N VAL A 445 34.56 -29.68 4.25
CA VAL A 445 33.19 -29.89 3.74
C VAL A 445 32.36 -28.62 3.85
N PHE A 446 32.41 -27.89 4.95
CA PHE A 446 31.66 -26.64 5.11
C PHE A 446 32.22 -25.52 4.21
N SER A 447 33.54 -25.42 4.08
CA SER A 447 34.20 -24.53 3.13
C SER A 447 33.77 -24.83 1.69
N SER A 448 33.81 -26.10 1.27
CA SER A 448 33.38 -26.53 -0.06
C SER A 448 31.89 -26.27 -0.30
N SER A 449 31.05 -26.47 0.72
CA SER A 449 29.61 -26.17 0.67
C SER A 449 29.35 -24.68 0.49
N PHE A 450 30.15 -23.82 1.12
CA PHE A 450 30.08 -22.37 0.96
C PHE A 450 30.41 -21.94 -0.48
N LEU A 451 31.50 -22.46 -1.03
CA LEU A 451 31.88 -22.20 -2.42
C LEU A 451 30.80 -22.66 -3.40
N PHE A 452 30.25 -23.85 -3.19
CA PHE A 452 29.12 -24.34 -3.99
C PHE A 452 27.94 -23.36 -3.97
N LEU A 453 27.55 -22.84 -2.79
CA LEU A 453 26.47 -21.86 -2.69
C LEU A 453 26.80 -20.55 -3.43
N ILE A 454 28.05 -20.06 -3.34
CA ILE A 454 28.49 -18.87 -4.10
C ILE A 454 28.32 -19.11 -5.60
N ILE A 455 28.75 -20.27 -6.11
CA ILE A 455 28.63 -20.61 -7.53
C ILE A 455 27.15 -20.66 -7.93
N CYS A 456 26.27 -21.25 -7.11
CA CYS A 456 24.83 -21.26 -7.36
C CYS A 456 24.23 -19.84 -7.43
N VAL A 457 24.57 -18.96 -6.49
CA VAL A 457 24.07 -17.57 -6.47
C VAL A 457 24.59 -16.79 -7.67
N PHE A 458 25.87 -16.91 -7.98
CA PHE A 458 26.48 -16.25 -9.13
C PHE A 458 25.83 -16.68 -10.44
N THR A 459 25.78 -17.99 -10.71
CA THR A 459 25.18 -18.55 -11.92
C THR A 459 23.70 -18.23 -12.02
N GLY A 460 22.94 -18.36 -10.92
CA GLY A 460 21.52 -18.02 -10.89
C GLY A 460 21.27 -16.53 -11.21
N THR A 461 22.08 -15.63 -10.68
CA THR A 461 21.98 -14.19 -10.94
C THR A 461 22.38 -13.85 -12.39
N LEU A 462 23.44 -14.47 -12.90
CA LEU A 462 23.88 -14.29 -14.29
C LEU A 462 22.80 -14.75 -15.29
N LEU A 463 22.25 -15.95 -15.10
CA LEU A 463 21.19 -16.47 -15.98
C LEU A 463 19.93 -15.59 -15.92
N LYS A 464 19.57 -15.07 -14.74
CA LYS A 464 18.49 -14.09 -14.61
C LYS A 464 18.76 -12.81 -15.41
N ALA A 465 19.98 -12.32 -15.35
CA ALA A 465 20.39 -11.12 -16.09
C ALA A 465 20.39 -11.34 -17.61
N ILE A 466 20.66 -12.57 -18.08
CA ILE A 466 20.65 -12.94 -19.50
C ILE A 466 19.22 -13.14 -20.01
N PHE A 467 18.45 -14.03 -19.37
CA PHE A 467 17.17 -14.49 -19.91
C PHE A 467 16.02 -13.52 -19.63
N LYS A 468 16.09 -12.76 -18.53
CA LYS A 468 15.13 -11.71 -18.18
C LYS A 468 13.64 -12.12 -18.30
N THR A 469 13.31 -13.40 -18.10
CA THR A 469 11.93 -13.87 -18.22
C THR A 469 11.06 -13.25 -17.14
N GLU A 470 9.81 -12.94 -17.46
CA GLU A 470 8.87 -12.40 -16.49
C GLU A 470 8.49 -13.48 -15.46
N ARG A 471 8.36 -13.08 -14.20
CA ARG A 471 7.77 -13.95 -13.17
C ARG A 471 6.26 -14.00 -13.32
N VAL A 472 5.68 -15.13 -12.94
CA VAL A 472 4.22 -15.32 -12.90
C VAL A 472 3.57 -14.41 -11.84
N THR A 473 4.18 -14.28 -10.65
CA THR A 473 3.82 -13.19 -9.73
C THR A 473 4.92 -12.12 -9.72
N PRO A 474 4.55 -10.84 -9.86
CA PRO A 474 5.45 -9.72 -9.65
C PRO A 474 6.29 -9.84 -8.39
N TYR A 475 7.60 -9.63 -8.52
CA TYR A 475 8.49 -9.51 -7.37
C TYR A 475 8.57 -8.05 -6.95
N TYR A 476 8.38 -7.79 -5.66
CA TYR A 476 8.44 -6.47 -5.08
C TYR A 476 9.92 -6.09 -4.87
N GLY A 477 10.47 -5.27 -5.76
CA GLY A 477 11.87 -4.86 -5.76
C GLY A 477 12.49 -4.66 -7.15
N VAL A 478 13.41 -3.69 -7.26
CA VAL A 478 14.07 -3.27 -8.53
C VAL A 478 15.27 -4.15 -8.91
N SER A 479 15.46 -5.30 -8.27
CA SER A 479 16.66 -6.14 -8.45
C SER A 479 16.53 -7.15 -9.60
N VAL A 480 17.66 -7.73 -10.02
CA VAL A 480 17.71 -8.85 -10.99
C VAL A 480 16.87 -10.06 -10.54
N PHE A 481 16.53 -10.14 -9.24
CA PHE A 481 15.61 -11.14 -8.70
C PHE A 481 14.16 -10.98 -9.15
N ARG A 482 13.81 -9.88 -9.85
CA ARG A 482 12.50 -9.71 -10.50
C ARG A 482 12.23 -10.74 -11.60
N TYR A 483 13.27 -11.29 -12.20
CA TYR A 483 13.15 -12.23 -13.30
C TYR A 483 12.85 -13.65 -12.83
N GLY A 484 12.14 -14.42 -13.66
CA GLY A 484 11.68 -15.78 -13.37
C GLY A 484 12.79 -16.81 -13.46
N PHE A 485 13.45 -16.89 -14.61
CA PHE A 485 14.36 -17.98 -14.94
C PHE A 485 15.79 -17.70 -14.47
N PRO A 486 16.49 -18.67 -13.86
CA PRO A 486 15.95 -19.86 -13.21
C PRO A 486 15.42 -19.54 -11.80
N SER A 487 14.57 -20.42 -11.25
CA SER A 487 14.28 -20.39 -9.81
C SER A 487 15.55 -20.72 -9.01
N MET A 488 16.12 -19.72 -8.32
CA MET A 488 17.34 -19.91 -7.52
C MET A 488 17.13 -20.87 -6.34
N HIS A 489 15.92 -20.92 -5.78
CA HIS A 489 15.58 -21.88 -4.73
C HIS A 489 15.65 -23.30 -5.28
N SER A 490 15.09 -23.55 -6.46
CA SER A 490 15.11 -24.85 -7.11
C SER A 490 16.53 -25.24 -7.55
N LEU A 491 17.30 -24.27 -8.05
CA LEU A 491 18.70 -24.43 -8.42
C LEU A 491 19.55 -24.85 -7.22
N ALA A 492 19.50 -24.10 -6.12
CA ALA A 492 20.27 -24.41 -4.92
C ALA A 492 19.80 -25.70 -4.26
N SER A 493 18.47 -25.92 -4.14
CA SER A 493 17.94 -27.06 -3.40
C SER A 493 18.19 -28.40 -4.09
N ILE A 494 18.03 -28.46 -5.41
CA ILE A 494 18.31 -29.67 -6.19
C ILE A 494 19.81 -29.83 -6.41
N GLY A 495 20.56 -28.73 -6.59
CA GLY A 495 22.01 -28.79 -6.66
C GLY A 495 22.65 -29.33 -5.37
N ALA A 496 22.10 -29.00 -4.20
CA ALA A 496 22.57 -29.55 -2.94
C ALA A 496 22.45 -31.08 -2.89
N ILE A 497 21.41 -31.68 -3.49
CA ILE A 497 21.28 -33.15 -3.59
C ILE A 497 22.48 -33.73 -4.35
N GLY A 498 22.82 -33.13 -5.49
CA GLY A 498 23.95 -33.55 -6.33
C GLY A 498 25.31 -33.34 -5.66
N PHE A 499 25.50 -32.23 -4.97
CA PHE A 499 26.74 -31.92 -4.25
C PHE A 499 26.96 -32.84 -3.05
N VAL A 500 25.95 -32.98 -2.18
CA VAL A 500 26.03 -33.76 -0.94
C VAL A 500 26.26 -35.25 -1.20
N TYR A 501 25.84 -35.77 -2.35
CA TYR A 501 26.07 -37.16 -2.73
C TYR A 501 27.56 -37.57 -2.66
N PHE A 502 28.47 -36.65 -2.97
CA PHE A 502 29.92 -36.89 -2.99
C PHE A 502 30.62 -36.68 -1.63
N ILE A 503 29.90 -36.31 -0.57
CA ILE A 503 30.49 -36.10 0.76
C ILE A 503 30.68 -37.46 1.44
N GLU A 504 31.90 -37.91 1.64
CA GLU A 504 32.13 -39.20 2.31
C GLU A 504 32.07 -39.10 3.85
N PRO A 505 31.64 -40.18 4.55
CA PRO A 505 31.05 -41.41 4.02
C PRO A 505 29.51 -41.35 3.87
N MET A 506 28.87 -40.31 4.41
CA MET A 506 27.40 -40.24 4.59
C MET A 506 26.64 -39.68 3.38
N GLY A 507 27.33 -39.23 2.34
CA GLY A 507 26.80 -38.45 1.22
C GLY A 507 25.60 -39.06 0.52
N PRO A 508 25.65 -40.35 0.11
CA PRO A 508 24.50 -41.01 -0.51
C PRO A 508 23.26 -41.04 0.38
N LEU A 509 23.43 -41.26 1.70
CA LEU A 509 22.34 -41.27 2.67
C LEU A 509 21.75 -39.87 2.87
N LEU A 510 22.61 -38.86 3.05
CA LEU A 510 22.18 -37.47 3.22
C LEU A 510 21.51 -36.92 1.95
N SER A 511 22.02 -37.29 0.78
CA SER A 511 21.42 -36.95 -0.52
C SER A 511 20.03 -37.56 -0.68
N LEU A 512 19.85 -38.83 -0.28
CA LEU A 512 18.54 -39.49 -0.29
C LEU A 512 17.51 -38.77 0.60
N VAL A 513 17.93 -38.30 1.78
CA VAL A 513 17.08 -37.50 2.69
C VAL A 513 16.74 -36.14 2.08
N LEU A 514 17.65 -35.55 1.29
CA LEU A 514 17.41 -34.26 0.62
C LEU A 514 16.47 -34.35 -0.58
N VAL A 515 16.31 -35.51 -1.23
CA VAL A 515 15.40 -35.68 -2.38
C VAL A 515 13.96 -35.21 -2.08
N PRO A 516 13.26 -35.72 -1.05
CA PRO A 516 11.90 -35.28 -0.74
C PRO A 516 11.85 -33.78 -0.40
N ILE A 517 12.87 -33.25 0.27
CA ILE A 517 12.96 -31.82 0.60
C ILE A 517 13.13 -30.96 -0.66
N GLY A 518 14.01 -31.36 -1.58
CA GLY A 518 14.23 -30.67 -2.85
C GLY A 518 13.00 -30.68 -3.75
N LEU A 519 12.30 -31.82 -3.84
CA LEU A 519 11.03 -31.91 -4.55
C LEU A 519 9.95 -31.02 -3.91
N LEU A 520 9.95 -30.92 -2.59
CA LEU A 520 9.04 -30.03 -1.86
C LEU A 520 9.30 -28.56 -2.18
N TYR A 521 10.57 -28.13 -2.34
CA TYR A 521 10.91 -26.78 -2.81
C TYR A 521 10.43 -26.53 -4.24
N VAL A 522 10.65 -27.47 -5.15
CA VAL A 522 10.17 -27.40 -6.55
C VAL A 522 8.65 -27.25 -6.57
N TYR A 523 7.94 -28.12 -5.86
CA TYR A 523 6.49 -28.08 -5.77
C TYR A 523 5.99 -26.76 -5.15
N SER A 524 6.63 -26.30 -4.07
CA SER A 524 6.29 -25.05 -3.39
C SER A 524 6.40 -23.87 -4.36
N ARG A 525 7.47 -23.76 -5.15
CA ARG A 525 7.67 -22.65 -6.09
C ARG A 525 6.64 -22.62 -7.22
N ILE A 526 6.19 -23.80 -7.68
CA ILE A 526 5.11 -23.91 -8.68
C ILE A 526 3.76 -23.56 -8.04
N LYS A 527 3.45 -24.10 -6.86
CA LYS A 527 2.15 -23.88 -6.20
C LYS A 527 1.96 -22.48 -5.64
N ILE A 528 3.02 -21.82 -5.20
CA ILE A 528 2.98 -20.40 -4.82
C ILE A 528 2.66 -19.53 -6.06
N GLY A 529 2.90 -20.04 -7.26
CA GLY A 529 2.73 -19.28 -8.50
C GLY A 529 3.82 -18.23 -8.70
N ALA A 530 4.90 -18.25 -7.90
CA ALA A 530 5.97 -17.26 -8.00
C ALA A 530 6.82 -17.39 -9.27
N HIS A 531 6.86 -18.59 -9.82
CA HIS A 531 7.67 -18.96 -10.97
C HIS A 531 6.86 -19.83 -11.93
N SER A 532 7.15 -19.72 -13.22
CA SER A 532 6.59 -20.63 -14.21
C SER A 532 7.17 -22.04 -14.01
N VAL A 533 6.48 -23.06 -14.54
CA VAL A 533 6.97 -24.45 -14.46
C VAL A 533 8.35 -24.58 -15.12
N THR A 534 8.60 -23.85 -16.21
CA THR A 534 9.89 -23.83 -16.91
C THR A 534 11.00 -23.20 -16.07
N ASP A 535 10.73 -22.10 -15.34
CA ASP A 535 11.70 -21.48 -14.43
C ASP A 535 12.16 -22.44 -13.32
N VAL A 536 11.22 -23.22 -12.80
CA VAL A 536 11.45 -24.16 -11.69
C VAL A 536 12.20 -25.40 -12.18
N ILE A 537 11.72 -26.04 -13.26
CA ILE A 537 12.34 -27.25 -13.81
C ILE A 537 13.72 -26.91 -14.38
N GLY A 538 13.87 -25.80 -15.11
CA GLY A 538 15.15 -25.36 -15.63
C GLY A 538 16.16 -25.06 -14.51
N GLY A 539 15.70 -24.41 -13.43
CA GLY A 539 16.52 -24.23 -12.23
C GLY A 539 16.96 -25.54 -11.61
N ALA A 540 16.05 -26.51 -11.46
CA ALA A 540 16.35 -27.83 -10.90
C ALA A 540 17.39 -28.60 -11.74
N ILE A 541 17.25 -28.62 -13.06
CA ILE A 541 18.18 -29.33 -13.97
C ILE A 541 19.58 -28.70 -13.90
N ILE A 542 19.66 -27.37 -14.04
CA ILE A 542 20.93 -26.63 -13.95
C ILE A 542 21.57 -26.84 -12.58
N GLY A 543 20.78 -26.75 -11.52
CA GLY A 543 21.20 -27.00 -10.14
C GLY A 543 21.82 -28.38 -9.99
N LEU A 544 21.14 -29.44 -10.43
CA LEU A 544 21.63 -30.81 -10.33
C LEU A 544 22.99 -30.99 -11.02
N ILE A 545 23.11 -30.51 -12.26
CA ILE A 545 24.36 -30.58 -13.04
C ILE A 545 25.48 -29.85 -12.29
N MET A 546 25.21 -28.64 -11.82
CA MET A 546 26.18 -27.85 -11.04
C MET A 546 26.59 -28.56 -9.75
N GLY A 547 25.63 -29.15 -9.04
CA GLY A 547 25.87 -29.90 -7.81
C GLY A 547 26.80 -31.09 -8.03
N ILE A 548 26.54 -31.88 -9.06
CA ILE A 548 27.37 -33.04 -9.42
C ILE A 548 28.79 -32.60 -9.78
N ILE A 549 28.93 -31.62 -10.68
CA ILE A 549 30.25 -31.09 -11.09
C ILE A 549 31.00 -30.54 -9.87
N SER A 550 30.32 -29.75 -9.04
CA SER A 550 30.92 -29.16 -7.83
C SER A 550 31.33 -30.25 -6.83
N GLY A 551 30.51 -31.28 -6.60
CA GLY A 551 30.86 -32.39 -5.72
C GLY A 551 32.06 -33.19 -6.22
N MET A 552 32.14 -33.44 -7.54
CA MET A 552 33.25 -34.18 -8.14
C MET A 552 34.60 -33.44 -8.09
N HIS A 553 34.57 -32.11 -8.06
CA HIS A 553 35.77 -31.27 -8.20
C HIS A 553 36.11 -30.46 -6.94
N LEU A 554 35.16 -29.72 -6.34
CA LEU A 554 35.44 -28.85 -5.19
C LEU A 554 35.88 -29.65 -3.96
N LEU A 555 35.25 -30.80 -3.68
CA LEU A 555 35.60 -31.67 -2.55
C LEU A 555 37.00 -32.32 -2.68
N LYS A 556 37.69 -32.12 -3.81
CA LYS A 556 39.08 -32.57 -4.01
C LYS A 556 40.09 -31.43 -3.83
N ILE A 557 39.63 -30.18 -3.79
CA ILE A 557 40.46 -28.98 -3.78
C ILE A 557 40.55 -28.46 -2.36
N HIS A 558 41.66 -28.72 -1.68
CA HIS A 558 41.91 -28.17 -0.34
C HIS A 558 42.44 -26.74 -0.47
N LEU A 559 41.78 -25.81 0.22
CA LEU A 559 42.30 -24.44 0.31
C LEU A 559 43.32 -24.35 1.45
N PRO A 560 44.17 -23.32 1.45
CA PRO A 560 44.94 -22.96 2.64
C PRO A 560 44.04 -22.86 3.87
N TYR A 561 44.50 -23.41 5.00
CA TYR A 561 43.74 -23.49 6.26
C TYR A 561 43.00 -22.18 6.64
N PRO A 562 43.63 -20.98 6.54
CA PRO A 562 42.93 -19.73 6.86
C PRO A 562 41.68 -19.50 6.00
N LEU A 563 41.74 -19.85 4.70
CA LEU A 563 40.62 -19.68 3.78
C LEU A 563 39.50 -20.68 4.03
N GLU A 564 39.82 -21.92 4.41
CA GLU A 564 38.81 -22.90 4.81
C GLU A 564 38.09 -22.50 6.10
N LEU A 565 38.85 -21.98 7.07
CA LEU A 565 38.31 -21.48 8.33
C LEU A 565 37.38 -20.28 8.11
N ILE A 566 37.80 -19.31 7.29
CA ILE A 566 36.97 -18.16 6.92
C ILE A 566 35.69 -18.61 6.20
N SER A 567 35.82 -19.46 5.18
CA SER A 567 34.68 -19.94 4.38
C SER A 567 33.68 -20.72 5.24
N THR A 568 34.17 -21.59 6.12
CA THR A 568 33.35 -22.32 7.10
C THR A 568 32.62 -21.36 8.04
N THR A 569 33.33 -20.37 8.58
CA THR A 569 32.76 -19.37 9.48
C THR A 569 31.67 -18.55 8.78
N LEU A 570 31.94 -18.10 7.55
CA LEU A 570 30.97 -17.37 6.73
C LEU A 570 29.74 -18.22 6.41
N PHE A 571 29.91 -19.51 6.08
CA PHE A 571 28.80 -20.43 5.87
C PHE A 571 27.88 -20.50 7.08
N VAL A 572 28.44 -20.71 8.27
CA VAL A 572 27.67 -20.80 9.52
C VAL A 572 26.98 -19.47 9.83
N ILE A 573 27.73 -18.36 9.81
CA ILE A 573 27.18 -17.02 10.10
C ILE A 573 26.05 -16.67 9.14
N MET A 574 26.21 -16.96 7.84
CA MET A 574 25.22 -16.68 6.82
C MET A 574 23.88 -17.36 7.12
N LEU A 575 23.91 -18.63 7.55
CA LEU A 575 22.70 -19.37 7.90
C LEU A 575 21.92 -18.70 9.06
N PHE A 576 22.63 -18.16 10.06
CA PHE A 576 21.99 -17.48 11.20
C PHE A 576 21.55 -16.05 10.89
N ILE A 577 22.36 -15.28 10.15
CA ILE A 577 22.03 -13.89 9.79
C ILE A 577 20.74 -13.85 8.97
N PHE A 578 20.57 -14.74 7.99
CA PHE A 578 19.34 -14.76 7.19
C PHE A 578 18.09 -15.07 8.02
N ILE A 579 18.20 -15.98 9.00
CA ILE A 579 17.10 -16.27 9.92
C ILE A 579 16.78 -15.04 10.79
N ILE A 580 17.77 -14.38 11.37
CA ILE A 580 17.59 -13.19 12.21
C ILE A 580 16.99 -12.03 11.42
N ILE A 581 17.48 -11.77 10.21
CA ILE A 581 16.93 -10.75 9.31
C ILE A 581 15.46 -11.05 9.04
N ARG A 582 15.13 -12.27 8.60
CA ARG A 582 13.75 -12.63 8.31
C ARG A 582 12.85 -12.45 9.54
N ILE A 583 13.28 -12.90 10.72
CA ILE A 583 12.57 -12.70 12.01
C ILE A 583 12.28 -11.21 12.29
N LYS A 584 13.25 -10.33 12.05
CA LYS A 584 13.12 -8.89 12.35
C LYS A 584 12.20 -8.14 11.37
N TYR A 585 12.10 -8.58 10.12
CA TYR A 585 11.24 -7.98 9.09
C TYR A 585 9.84 -8.63 8.99
N ILE A 586 9.46 -9.49 9.94
CA ILE A 586 8.13 -10.14 10.04
C ILE A 586 7.08 -9.24 10.75
N HIS A 587 7.37 -7.97 10.97
CA HIS A 587 6.40 -7.01 11.53
C HIS A 587 5.73 -6.15 10.46
#